data_AF-A0A6V8E631-F1
#
_entry.id   AF-A0A6V8E631-F1
#
_cell.length_a   1.000
_cell.length_b   1.000
_cell.length_c   1.000
_cell.angle_alpha   90.00
_cell.angle_beta   90.00
_cell.angle_gamma   90.00
#
_symmetry.space_group_name_H-M   'P 1'
#
loop_
_entity.id
_entity.type
_entity.pdbx_description
1 polymer ?
#
loop_
_entity_poly.entity_id
_entity_poly.type
_entity_poly.pdbx_seq_one_letter_code
_entity_poly.pdbx_strand_id
1 'polypeptide(L)'
;MDQVVDAHRSVLIAQVRQADASHKFDTVHNLLRGKRFTGPSRAVYLGDVAKACLAQLTNAETPVFEEHPGYNEQRWSLRTTSGGLNVHIASRPYWAWGLMTSGYLNIITLEGPLAERARLVLDTASALGQPPWEMAHQRTAERWFKLKLPPLNLKTNEQTWHALLQSGRDTLKETIEAMQLRCDDAISAHGNDEQGWTDALRDDLHMARRALSEDNAPGVERALARVEAHLIQMSTEPESGFIPAPEAVHSDGSDVFWTGRRGLGDRVERTLALEEKETVPFVDLSGSSTNQEEE
;
A
#
# COMPACT_ATOMS: atom_id res chain seq x y z
N MET A 1 31.89 2.56 -7.73
CA MET A 1 31.79 2.55 -6.26
C MET A 1 30.31 2.40 -5.97
N ASP A 2 29.89 1.20 -5.58
CA ASP A 2 28.50 0.95 -5.20
C ASP A 2 28.24 1.73 -3.92
N GLN A 3 27.35 2.71 -4.02
CA GLN A 3 27.01 3.55 -2.89
C GLN A 3 26.10 2.72 -1.98
N VAL A 4 26.58 2.41 -0.78
CA VAL A 4 25.80 1.70 0.23
C VAL A 4 24.63 2.59 0.63
N VAL A 5 23.42 2.15 0.30
CA VAL A 5 22.19 2.78 0.77
C VAL A 5 22.10 2.55 2.28
N ASP A 6 21.79 3.61 3.03
CA ASP A 6 21.55 3.50 4.46
C ASP A 6 20.45 2.44 4.71
N ALA A 7 20.71 1.54 5.65
CA ALA A 7 19.85 0.39 5.92
C ALA A 7 18.43 0.78 6.36
N HIS A 8 18.29 1.88 7.10
CA HIS A 8 17.05 2.22 7.80
C HIS A 8 16.40 3.50 7.29
N ARG A 9 17.15 4.39 6.63
CA ARG A 9 16.65 5.71 6.25
C ARG A 9 17.05 6.08 4.83
N SER A 10 16.20 6.81 4.13
CA SER A 10 16.52 7.36 2.82
C SER A 10 15.89 8.73 2.66
N VAL A 11 16.65 9.68 2.11
CA VAL A 11 16.18 11.04 1.84
C VAL A 11 16.31 11.30 0.35
N LEU A 12 15.20 11.64 -0.28
CA LEU A 12 15.07 11.84 -1.70
C LEU A 12 14.49 13.23 -1.97
N ILE A 13 15.10 13.95 -2.88
CA ILE A 13 14.63 15.25 -3.34
C ILE A 13 14.14 15.10 -4.76
N ALA A 14 12.93 15.58 -5.01
CA ALA A 14 12.25 15.46 -6.29
C ALA A 14 11.69 16.82 -6.76
N GLN A 15 11.76 17.06 -8.06
CA GLN A 15 11.14 18.21 -8.72
C GLN A 15 9.63 18.00 -8.81
N VAL A 16 8.86 18.95 -8.28
CA VAL A 16 7.41 19.01 -8.55
C VAL A 16 7.20 19.67 -9.92
N ARG A 17 6.59 18.96 -10.88
CA ARG A 17 6.34 19.52 -12.22
C ARG A 17 4.90 19.96 -12.39
N GLN A 18 3.97 19.25 -11.78
CA GLN A 18 2.55 19.59 -11.75
C GLN A 18 2.05 19.65 -10.31
N ALA A 19 1.18 20.60 -10.01
CA ALA A 19 0.49 20.68 -8.72
C ALA A 19 -0.92 21.20 -8.91
N ASP A 20 -1.86 20.66 -8.14
CA ASP A 20 -3.27 21.04 -8.23
C ASP A 20 -3.97 20.95 -6.87
N ALA A 21 -5.06 21.71 -6.72
CA ALA A 21 -5.92 21.72 -5.54
C ALA A 21 -6.89 20.52 -5.51
N SER A 22 -6.38 19.30 -5.73
CA SER A 22 -7.16 18.06 -5.67
C SER A 22 -7.48 17.63 -4.23
N HIS A 23 -6.81 18.21 -3.25
CA HIS A 23 -6.91 17.80 -1.85
C HIS A 23 -7.22 18.99 -0.94
N LYS A 24 -7.64 18.65 0.27
CA LYS A 24 -7.91 19.60 1.34
C LYS A 24 -7.17 19.22 2.61
N PHE A 25 -6.80 20.24 3.38
CA PHE A 25 -6.32 20.14 4.74
C PHE A 25 -7.50 20.30 5.69
N ASP A 26 -7.78 19.29 6.51
CA ASP A 26 -8.75 19.34 7.61
C ASP A 26 -8.18 20.17 8.76
N THR A 27 -8.77 21.33 9.03
CA THR A 27 -8.24 22.30 10.01
C THR A 27 -8.48 21.87 11.46
N VAL A 28 -9.28 20.84 11.69
CA VAL A 28 -9.60 20.35 13.05
C VAL A 28 -8.67 19.22 13.45
N HIS A 29 -8.48 18.26 12.54
CA HIS A 29 -7.72 17.03 12.83
C HIS A 29 -6.33 16.99 12.18
N ASN A 30 -5.98 18.02 11.41
CA ASN A 30 -4.74 18.11 10.62
C ASN A 30 -4.56 16.99 9.60
N LEU A 31 -5.64 16.41 9.10
CA LEU A 31 -5.61 15.28 8.17
C LEU A 31 -5.67 15.75 6.71
N LEU A 32 -4.98 15.01 5.84
CA LEU A 32 -5.17 15.10 4.41
C LEU A 32 -6.52 14.49 4.02
N ARG A 33 -7.33 15.27 3.30
CA ARG A 33 -8.65 14.88 2.84
C ARG A 33 -8.78 15.06 1.34
N GLY A 34 -9.66 14.28 0.73
CA GLY A 34 -10.03 14.45 -0.68
C GLY A 34 -10.79 15.75 -0.93
N LYS A 35 -10.83 16.19 -2.20
CA LYS A 35 -11.50 17.43 -2.65
C LYS A 35 -12.94 17.61 -2.14
N ARG A 36 -13.68 16.50 -2.00
CA ARG A 36 -15.12 16.49 -1.65
C ARG A 36 -15.38 16.56 -0.15
N PHE A 37 -14.35 16.66 0.69
CA PHE A 37 -14.54 16.81 2.13
C PHE A 37 -15.31 18.11 2.45
N THR A 38 -16.35 17.98 3.27
CA THR A 38 -17.33 19.03 3.59
C THR A 38 -17.08 19.71 4.95
N GLY A 39 -16.19 19.16 5.78
CA GLY A 39 -15.84 19.75 7.07
C GLY A 39 -14.95 21.00 6.95
N PRO A 40 -14.64 21.66 8.09
CA PRO A 40 -13.74 22.81 8.14
C PRO A 40 -12.40 22.47 7.52
N SER A 41 -12.08 23.12 6.39
CA SER A 41 -10.93 22.74 5.59
C SER A 41 -10.40 23.86 4.72
N ARG A 42 -9.14 23.75 4.31
CA ARG A 42 -8.46 24.67 3.39
C ARG A 42 -7.92 23.90 2.19
N ALA A 43 -7.74 24.58 1.06
CA ALA A 43 -7.11 23.98 -0.11
C ALA A 43 -5.64 23.65 0.19
N VAL A 44 -5.16 22.55 -0.39
CA VAL A 44 -3.74 22.22 -0.40
C VAL A 44 -3.34 21.80 -1.80
N TYR A 45 -2.22 22.32 -2.29
CA TYR A 45 -1.68 21.97 -3.59
C TYR A 45 -0.66 20.85 -3.41
N LEU A 46 -1.06 19.63 -3.78
CA LEU A 46 -0.14 18.49 -3.80
C LEU A 46 0.57 18.40 -5.14
N GLY A 47 1.90 18.23 -5.10
CA GLY A 47 2.69 17.94 -6.28
C GLY A 47 2.37 16.56 -6.86
N ASP A 48 2.61 16.39 -8.16
CA ASP A 48 2.65 15.10 -8.85
C ASP A 48 3.46 14.05 -8.10
N VAL A 49 4.66 14.40 -7.64
CA VAL A 49 5.52 13.48 -6.87
C VAL A 49 4.86 13.02 -5.58
N ALA A 50 4.36 13.93 -4.75
CA ALA A 50 3.68 13.57 -3.51
C ALA A 50 2.43 12.73 -3.75
N LYS A 51 1.63 13.08 -4.77
CA LYS A 51 0.44 12.30 -5.15
C LYS A 51 0.82 10.89 -5.60
N ALA A 52 1.84 10.76 -6.45
CA ALA A 52 2.35 9.47 -6.89
C ALA A 52 2.83 8.65 -5.69
N CYS A 53 3.68 9.22 -4.83
CA CYS A 53 4.19 8.54 -3.65
C CYS A 53 3.06 8.06 -2.72
N LEU A 54 2.08 8.92 -2.41
CA LEU A 54 0.96 8.55 -1.52
C LEU A 54 0.04 7.50 -2.15
N ALA A 55 -0.15 7.52 -3.48
CA ALA A 55 -1.01 6.56 -4.17
C ALA A 55 -0.45 5.12 -4.17
N GLN A 56 0.86 4.95 -4.01
CA GLN A 56 1.51 3.64 -3.96
C GLN A 56 1.57 3.03 -2.56
N LEU A 57 1.20 3.77 -1.52
CA LEU A 57 1.18 3.23 -0.17
C LEU A 57 -0.05 2.34 0.02
N THR A 58 0.18 1.06 0.25
CA THR A 58 -0.89 0.08 0.51
C THR A 58 -1.32 0.18 1.98
N ASN A 59 -2.64 0.26 2.23
CA ASN A 59 -3.21 0.31 3.57
C ASN A 59 -2.61 1.39 4.49
N ALA A 60 -2.26 2.56 3.92
CA ALA A 60 -1.66 3.65 4.68
C ALA A 60 -2.64 4.28 5.66
N GLU A 61 -2.12 4.76 6.79
CA GLU A 61 -2.85 5.67 7.65
C GLU A 61 -3.13 7.00 6.92
N THR A 62 -4.20 7.69 7.31
CA THR A 62 -4.52 8.99 6.71
C THR A 62 -3.37 9.97 6.99
N PRO A 63 -2.75 10.57 5.97
CA PRO A 63 -1.61 11.45 6.20
C PRO A 63 -1.96 12.64 7.08
N VAL A 64 -1.09 12.93 8.04
CA VAL A 64 -1.22 14.03 9.01
C VAL A 64 -0.25 15.14 8.62
N PHE A 65 -0.73 16.38 8.57
CA PHE A 65 0.14 17.54 8.35
C PHE A 65 0.90 17.90 9.63
N GLU A 66 2.22 18.11 9.47
CA GLU A 66 3.08 18.66 10.53
C GLU A 66 3.27 20.17 10.34
N GLU A 67 3.42 20.62 9.09
CA GLU A 67 3.38 22.04 8.72
C GLU A 67 2.22 22.24 7.74
N HIS A 68 1.21 22.97 8.20
CA HIS A 68 0.00 23.22 7.42
C HIS A 68 0.24 24.25 6.31
N PRO A 69 -0.50 24.18 5.19
CA PRO A 69 -0.46 25.20 4.16
C PRO A 69 -0.89 26.57 4.70
N GLY A 70 -0.04 27.59 4.47
CA GLY A 70 -0.25 28.97 4.88
C GLY A 70 -0.96 29.81 3.81
N TYR A 71 -0.41 31.00 3.52
CA TYR A 71 -0.77 31.76 2.31
C TYR A 71 -0.29 31.03 1.04
N ASN A 72 0.87 30.38 1.16
CA ASN A 72 1.41 29.54 0.12
C ASN A 72 0.89 28.11 0.32
N GLU A 73 -0.14 27.75 -0.46
CA GLU A 73 -0.86 26.48 -0.33
C GLU A 73 -0.06 25.26 -0.81
N GLN A 74 1.11 25.47 -1.43
CA GLN A 74 2.03 24.43 -1.86
C GLN A 74 3.23 24.24 -0.90
N ARG A 75 3.37 25.08 0.13
CA ARG A 75 4.36 24.88 1.19
C ARG A 75 3.70 24.19 2.38
N TRP A 76 4.11 22.95 2.64
CA TRP A 76 3.57 22.11 3.71
C TRP A 76 4.52 20.95 4.01
N SER A 77 4.30 20.24 5.11
CA SER A 77 4.86 18.91 5.36
C SER A 77 3.82 17.98 5.96
N LEU A 78 3.89 16.69 5.61
CA LEU A 78 2.99 15.65 6.09
C LEU A 78 3.76 14.37 6.41
N ARG A 79 3.16 13.56 7.27
CA ARG A 79 3.63 12.23 7.65
C ARG A 79 2.51 11.21 7.49
N THR A 80 2.86 10.00 7.08
CA THR A 80 1.99 8.84 7.09
C THR A 80 2.81 7.58 7.36
N THR A 81 2.12 6.53 7.79
CA THR A 81 2.66 5.20 8.04
C THR A 81 1.94 4.19 7.16
N SER A 82 2.66 3.20 6.66
CA SER A 82 2.13 2.08 5.89
C SER A 82 2.96 0.85 6.21
N GLY A 83 2.39 -0.11 6.93
CA GLY A 83 3.15 -1.28 7.40
C GLY A 83 4.37 -0.90 8.24
N GLY A 84 5.56 -1.34 7.82
CA GLY A 84 6.84 -1.02 8.46
C GLY A 84 7.45 0.33 8.02
N LEU A 85 6.78 1.05 7.12
CA LEU A 85 7.30 2.26 6.50
C LEU A 85 6.73 3.52 7.14
N ASN A 86 7.61 4.41 7.58
CA ASN A 86 7.30 5.80 7.91
C ASN A 86 7.69 6.69 6.72
N VAL A 87 6.72 7.45 6.22
CA VAL A 87 6.88 8.35 5.08
C VAL A 87 6.62 9.77 5.54
N HIS A 88 7.61 10.63 5.36
CA HIS A 88 7.48 12.07 5.58
C HIS A 88 7.77 12.81 4.28
N ILE A 89 6.85 13.68 3.86
CA ILE A 89 6.97 14.46 2.63
C ILE A 89 6.87 15.94 2.98
N ALA A 90 7.87 16.72 2.60
CA ALA A 90 7.86 18.16 2.74
C ALA A 90 7.93 18.83 1.37
N SER A 91 7.01 19.75 1.09
CA SER A 91 7.01 20.57 -0.10
C SER A 91 7.62 21.94 0.18
N ARG A 92 8.67 22.30 -0.58
CA ARG A 92 9.45 23.53 -0.37
C ARG A 92 9.66 24.28 -1.68
N PRO A 93 9.49 25.62 -1.69
CA PRO A 93 9.91 26.41 -2.82
C PRO A 93 11.45 26.41 -2.88
N TYR A 94 11.99 26.26 -4.08
CA TYR A 94 13.44 26.33 -4.31
C TYR A 94 13.83 27.36 -5.37
N TRP A 95 12.85 27.80 -6.16
CA TRP A 95 13.01 28.80 -7.20
C TRP A 95 11.79 29.71 -7.25
N ALA A 96 12.06 31.00 -7.40
CA ALA A 96 11.07 32.04 -7.55
C ALA A 96 11.61 33.10 -8.50
N TRP A 97 10.72 33.76 -9.24
CA TRP A 97 11.04 34.93 -10.03
C TRP A 97 10.18 36.11 -9.55
N GLY A 98 10.83 37.09 -8.90
CA GLY A 98 10.14 38.22 -8.28
C GLY A 98 9.17 37.77 -7.18
N LEU A 99 7.90 38.18 -7.30
CA LEU A 99 6.82 37.82 -6.36
C LEU A 99 6.21 36.44 -6.61
N MET A 100 6.60 35.74 -7.70
CA MET A 100 6.04 34.44 -8.06
C MET A 100 6.99 33.31 -7.66
N THR A 101 6.56 32.45 -6.73
CA THR A 101 7.20 31.16 -6.49
C THR A 101 6.85 30.21 -7.63
N SER A 102 7.81 29.86 -8.47
CA SER A 102 7.55 29.10 -9.70
C SER A 102 8.15 27.69 -9.69
N GLY A 103 8.95 27.31 -8.69
CA GLY A 103 9.51 25.96 -8.58
C GLY A 103 9.45 25.40 -7.15
N TYR A 104 8.89 24.19 -7.02
CA TYR A 104 8.82 23.42 -5.77
C TYR A 104 9.58 22.11 -5.86
N LEU A 105 10.08 21.68 -4.71
CA LEU A 105 10.65 20.36 -4.50
C LEU A 105 9.80 19.61 -3.48
N ASN A 106 9.72 18.30 -3.63
CA ASN A 106 9.29 17.40 -2.56
C ASN A 106 10.53 16.73 -1.97
N ILE A 107 10.68 16.85 -0.66
CA ILE A 107 11.68 16.16 0.14
C ILE A 107 10.97 14.97 0.78
N ILE A 108 11.30 13.78 0.32
CA ILE A 108 10.70 12.52 0.76
C ILE A 108 11.71 11.86 1.69
N THR A 109 11.33 11.68 2.95
CA THR A 109 12.09 10.93 3.94
C THR A 109 11.37 9.62 4.19
N LEU A 110 12.07 8.53 3.96
CA LEU A 110 11.57 7.17 4.10
C LEU A 110 12.36 6.47 5.22
N GLU A 111 11.65 5.92 6.20
CA GLU A 111 12.21 5.18 7.33
C GLU A 111 11.53 3.83 7.43
N GLY A 112 12.27 2.74 7.54
CA GLY A 112 11.71 1.38 7.52
C GLY A 112 12.68 0.35 6.92
N PRO A 113 12.20 -0.83 6.47
CA PRO A 113 13.03 -1.81 5.76
C PRO A 113 13.47 -1.35 4.36
N LEU A 114 14.70 -1.69 3.93
CA LEU A 114 15.22 -1.29 2.61
C LEU A 114 14.33 -1.77 1.46
N ALA A 115 13.85 -3.02 1.51
CA ALA A 115 13.01 -3.59 0.46
C ALA A 115 11.70 -2.79 0.26
N GLU A 116 11.02 -2.40 1.35
CA GLU A 116 9.79 -1.60 1.29
C GLU A 116 10.06 -0.19 0.75
N ARG A 117 11.16 0.46 1.19
CA ARG A 117 11.55 1.79 0.68
C ARG A 117 11.89 1.73 -0.81
N ALA A 118 12.71 0.78 -1.21
CA ALA A 118 13.13 0.58 -2.60
C ALA A 118 11.93 0.30 -3.50
N ARG A 119 10.98 -0.51 -3.01
CA ARG A 119 9.74 -0.81 -3.72
C ARG A 119 8.88 0.44 -3.94
N LEU A 120 8.62 1.21 -2.87
CA LEU A 120 7.86 2.45 -2.98
C LEU A 120 8.49 3.43 -3.98
N VAL A 121 9.82 3.55 -3.96
CA VAL A 121 10.58 4.43 -4.85
C VAL A 121 10.46 4.00 -6.30
N LEU A 122 10.55 2.69 -6.57
CA LEU A 122 10.33 2.13 -7.91
C LEU A 122 8.91 2.45 -8.41
N ASP A 123 7.88 2.13 -7.64
CA ASP A 123 6.49 2.38 -8.02
C ASP A 123 6.17 3.87 -8.22
N THR A 124 6.78 4.73 -7.40
CA THR A 124 6.63 6.18 -7.51
C THR A 124 7.29 6.70 -8.78
N ALA A 125 8.53 6.27 -9.08
CA ALA A 125 9.25 6.72 -10.27
C ALA A 125 8.54 6.26 -11.55
N SER A 126 8.09 5.01 -11.60
CA SER A 126 7.36 4.45 -12.75
C SER A 126 6.04 5.18 -13.01
N ALA A 127 5.37 5.68 -11.97
CA ALA A 127 4.13 6.45 -12.11
C ALA A 127 4.33 7.87 -12.66
N LEU A 128 5.53 8.45 -12.54
CA LEU A 128 5.78 9.85 -12.92
C LEU A 128 6.20 10.02 -14.39
N GLY A 129 6.63 8.94 -15.06
CA GLY A 129 7.03 8.95 -16.48
C GLY A 129 8.27 9.81 -16.82
N GLN A 130 8.80 10.55 -15.86
CA GLN A 130 10.04 11.33 -15.95
C GLN A 130 10.86 11.15 -14.67
N PRO A 131 12.20 11.23 -14.75
CA PRO A 131 13.05 11.13 -13.58
C PRO A 131 12.76 12.23 -12.55
N PRO A 132 12.29 11.90 -11.32
CA PRO A 132 11.91 12.90 -10.33
C PRO A 132 13.11 13.74 -9.83
N TRP A 133 14.34 13.23 -9.92
CA TRP A 133 15.55 13.94 -9.49
C TRP A 133 16.04 15.00 -10.50
N GLU A 134 15.45 15.07 -11.69
CA GLU A 134 15.81 16.08 -12.69
C GLU A 134 15.15 17.43 -12.39
N MET A 135 15.96 18.37 -11.92
CA MET A 135 15.51 19.71 -11.55
C MET A 135 15.37 20.61 -12.78
N ALA A 136 14.24 21.30 -12.89
CA ALA A 136 14.00 22.25 -13.98
C ALA A 136 15.01 23.41 -14.00
N HIS A 137 15.42 23.90 -12.82
CA HIS A 137 16.41 24.97 -12.68
C HIS A 137 17.64 24.50 -11.89
N GLN A 138 18.54 23.78 -12.56
CA GLN A 138 19.73 23.15 -11.95
C GLN A 138 20.56 24.09 -11.08
N ARG A 139 20.95 25.28 -11.59
CA ARG A 139 21.79 26.23 -10.83
C ARG A 139 21.13 26.70 -9.53
N THR A 140 19.82 26.93 -9.56
CA THR A 140 19.07 27.36 -8.37
C THR A 140 18.92 26.20 -7.40
N ALA A 141 18.64 25.00 -7.91
CA ALA A 141 18.59 23.79 -7.10
C ALA A 141 19.94 23.53 -6.41
N GLU A 142 21.06 23.61 -7.12
CA GLU A 142 22.40 23.46 -6.50
C GLU A 142 22.63 24.43 -5.35
N ARG A 143 22.27 25.70 -5.52
CA ARG A 143 22.36 26.71 -4.45
C ARG A 143 21.45 26.35 -3.27
N TRP A 144 20.24 25.89 -3.56
CA TRP A 144 19.28 25.48 -2.54
C TRP A 144 19.80 24.28 -1.74
N PHE A 145 20.34 23.26 -2.40
CA PHE A 145 20.99 22.12 -1.74
C PHE A 145 22.13 22.56 -0.83
N LYS A 146 23.06 23.38 -1.34
CA LYS A 146 24.18 23.89 -0.53
C LYS A 146 23.72 24.65 0.73
N LEU A 147 22.62 25.39 0.64
CA LEU A 147 22.11 26.20 1.74
C LEU A 147 21.26 25.40 2.74
N LYS A 148 20.42 24.47 2.25
CA LYS A 148 19.38 23.81 3.05
C LYS A 148 19.71 22.38 3.42
N LEU A 149 20.51 21.68 2.60
CA LEU A 149 20.92 20.30 2.79
C LEU A 149 22.41 20.15 2.46
N PRO A 150 23.34 20.76 3.23
CA PRO A 150 24.78 20.71 2.95
C PRO A 150 25.40 19.33 2.67
N PRO A 151 24.97 18.22 3.33
CA PRO A 151 25.54 16.90 3.04
C PRO A 151 25.05 16.30 1.71
N LEU A 152 24.04 16.89 1.08
CA LEU A 152 23.44 16.43 -0.17
C LEU A 152 23.76 17.41 -1.30
N ASN A 153 23.89 16.88 -2.50
CA ASN A 153 23.92 17.65 -3.74
C ASN A 153 23.09 16.92 -4.82
N LEU A 154 22.95 17.52 -5.99
CA LEU A 154 22.17 16.94 -7.09
C LEU A 154 22.67 15.55 -7.49
N LYS A 155 23.98 15.39 -7.61
CA LYS A 155 24.60 14.13 -8.00
C LYS A 155 24.37 13.04 -6.96
N THR A 156 24.59 13.33 -5.68
CA THR A 156 24.35 12.34 -4.62
C THR A 156 22.87 12.01 -4.49
N ASN A 157 21.97 12.98 -4.71
CA ASN A 157 20.53 12.73 -4.73
C ASN A 157 20.15 11.76 -5.85
N GLU A 158 20.60 12.03 -7.08
CA GLU A 158 20.41 11.15 -8.23
C GLU A 158 20.98 9.75 -7.98
N GLN A 159 22.17 9.64 -7.39
CA GLN A 159 22.75 8.35 -7.04
C GLN A 159 21.91 7.59 -6.01
N THR A 160 21.37 8.26 -4.98
CA THR A 160 20.45 7.63 -4.02
C THR A 160 19.18 7.12 -4.68
N TRP A 161 18.61 7.88 -5.62
CA TRP A 161 17.47 7.42 -6.43
C TRP A 161 17.82 6.16 -7.21
N HIS A 162 18.92 6.16 -7.97
CA HIS A 162 19.34 5.00 -8.74
C HIS A 162 19.60 3.76 -7.87
N ALA A 163 20.24 3.93 -6.71
CA ALA A 163 20.53 2.82 -5.81
C ALA A 163 19.24 2.16 -5.26
N LEU A 164 18.24 2.96 -4.88
CA LEU A 164 16.94 2.43 -4.44
C LEU A 164 16.16 1.79 -5.58
N LEU A 165 16.15 2.40 -6.76
CA LEU A 165 15.51 1.82 -7.94
C LEU A 165 16.14 0.47 -8.31
N GLN A 166 17.47 0.38 -8.26
CA GLN A 166 18.19 -0.86 -8.53
C GLN A 166 17.86 -1.92 -7.48
N SER A 167 17.90 -1.58 -6.20
CA SER A 167 17.51 -2.49 -5.11
C SER A 167 16.08 -3.03 -5.26
N GLY A 168 15.15 -2.18 -5.71
CA GLY A 168 13.77 -2.59 -5.98
C GLY A 168 13.66 -3.55 -7.16
N ARG A 169 14.43 -3.32 -8.24
CA ARG A 169 14.51 -4.22 -9.39
C ARG A 169 15.12 -5.57 -9.02
N ASP A 170 16.20 -5.56 -8.25
CA ASP A 170 16.88 -6.78 -7.82
C ASP A 170 15.96 -7.63 -6.95
N THR A 171 15.21 -7.02 -6.02
CA THR A 171 14.20 -7.73 -5.20
C THR A 171 13.13 -8.40 -6.06
N LEU A 172 12.64 -7.72 -7.11
CA LEU A 172 11.65 -8.31 -8.02
C LEU A 172 12.24 -9.40 -8.88
N LYS A 173 13.48 -9.23 -9.33
CA LYS A 173 14.22 -10.24 -10.08
C LYS A 173 14.41 -11.51 -9.26
N GLU A 174 14.83 -11.38 -8.00
CA GLU A 174 14.94 -12.49 -7.06
C GLU A 174 13.59 -13.20 -6.86
N THR A 175 12.50 -12.45 -6.74
CA THR A 175 11.15 -13.03 -6.65
C THR A 175 10.78 -13.83 -7.91
N ILE A 176 11.10 -13.31 -9.11
CA ILE A 176 10.87 -14.03 -10.38
C ILE A 176 11.71 -15.32 -10.44
N GLU A 177 12.99 -15.25 -10.06
CA GLU A 177 13.89 -16.40 -10.05
C GLU A 177 13.43 -17.48 -9.06
N ALA A 178 13.01 -17.08 -7.86
CA ALA A 178 12.44 -17.99 -6.87
C ALA A 178 11.15 -18.65 -7.37
N MET A 179 10.28 -17.90 -8.06
CA MET A 179 9.08 -18.45 -8.66
C MET A 179 9.40 -19.43 -9.80
N GLN A 180 10.39 -19.13 -10.62
CA GLN A 180 10.83 -20.03 -11.68
C GLN A 180 11.31 -21.38 -11.12
N LEU A 181 12.08 -21.38 -10.02
CA LEU A 181 12.50 -22.62 -9.39
C LEU A 181 11.29 -23.48 -8.96
N ARG A 182 10.26 -22.85 -8.38
CA ARG A 182 9.02 -23.54 -8.02
C ARG A 182 8.29 -24.12 -9.23
N CYS A 183 8.29 -23.41 -10.36
CA CYS A 183 7.74 -23.91 -11.61
C CYS A 183 8.51 -25.13 -12.12
N ASP A 184 9.84 -25.06 -12.14
CA ASP A 184 10.70 -26.16 -12.61
C ASP A 184 10.50 -27.43 -11.76
N ASP A 185 10.37 -27.28 -10.44
CA ASP A 185 10.05 -28.37 -9.52
C ASP A 185 8.66 -28.97 -9.80
N ALA A 186 7.64 -28.12 -9.97
CA ALA A 186 6.26 -28.56 -10.24
C ALA A 186 6.14 -29.29 -11.58
N ILE A 187 6.80 -28.80 -12.63
CA ILE A 187 6.87 -29.44 -13.95
C ILE A 187 7.57 -30.79 -13.85
N SER A 188 8.67 -30.87 -13.10
CA SER A 188 9.41 -32.13 -12.92
C SER A 188 8.59 -33.18 -12.16
N ALA A 189 7.72 -32.76 -11.23
CA ALA A 189 6.81 -33.65 -10.52
C ALA A 189 5.61 -34.09 -11.36
N HIS A 190 5.06 -33.19 -12.18
CA HIS A 190 3.96 -33.46 -13.11
C HIS A 190 4.48 -34.03 -14.43
N GLY A 191 4.80 -35.33 -14.43
CA GLY A 191 5.52 -35.98 -15.53
C GLY A 191 4.89 -35.85 -16.94
N ASN A 192 3.57 -35.63 -17.07
CA ASN A 192 2.92 -35.40 -18.37
C ASN A 192 2.15 -34.07 -18.38
N ASP A 193 2.43 -33.23 -19.38
CA ASP A 193 1.80 -31.91 -19.53
C ASP A 193 0.57 -31.94 -20.44
N GLU A 194 -0.41 -32.78 -20.10
CA GLU A 194 -1.63 -32.94 -20.92
C GLU A 194 -2.49 -31.68 -20.93
N GLN A 195 -2.35 -30.82 -19.93
CA GLN A 195 -3.15 -29.62 -19.71
C GLN A 195 -2.45 -28.33 -20.18
N GLY A 196 -1.22 -28.43 -20.71
CA GLY A 196 -0.47 -27.29 -21.25
C GLY A 196 0.02 -26.30 -20.18
N TRP A 197 0.20 -26.76 -18.94
CA TRP A 197 0.66 -25.95 -17.82
C TRP A 197 2.09 -25.45 -18.01
N THR A 198 2.96 -26.24 -18.66
CA THR A 198 4.35 -25.83 -18.86
C THR A 198 4.43 -24.55 -19.68
N ASP A 199 3.64 -24.48 -20.76
CA ASP A 199 3.61 -23.31 -21.64
C ASP A 199 2.97 -22.11 -20.92
N ALA A 200 1.88 -22.32 -20.19
CA ALA A 200 1.24 -21.26 -19.41
C ALA A 200 2.19 -20.64 -18.36
N LEU A 201 2.90 -21.48 -17.58
CA LEU A 201 3.88 -21.03 -16.58
C LEU A 201 5.03 -20.26 -17.23
N ARG A 202 5.56 -20.76 -18.36
CA ARG A 202 6.66 -20.10 -19.09
C ARG A 202 6.23 -18.75 -19.66
N ASP A 203 5.03 -18.67 -20.23
CA ASP A 203 4.49 -17.44 -20.79
C ASP A 203 4.31 -16.36 -19.71
N ASP A 204 3.76 -16.72 -18.56
CA ASP A 204 3.57 -15.76 -17.47
C ASP A 204 4.89 -15.35 -16.79
N LEU A 205 5.87 -16.26 -16.65
CA LEU A 205 7.22 -15.88 -16.22
C LEU A 205 7.90 -14.94 -17.22
N HIS A 206 7.72 -15.18 -18.52
CA HIS A 206 8.21 -14.29 -19.56
C HIS A 206 7.54 -12.91 -19.48
N MET A 207 6.23 -12.86 -19.24
CA MET A 207 5.49 -11.61 -19.01
C MET A 207 5.98 -10.87 -17.76
N ALA A 208 6.30 -11.58 -16.68
CA ALA A 208 6.89 -11.00 -15.47
C ALA A 208 8.24 -10.33 -15.76
N ARG A 209 9.13 -11.02 -16.49
CA ARG A 209 10.44 -10.47 -16.90
C ARG A 209 10.31 -9.26 -17.80
N ARG A 210 9.37 -9.30 -18.76
CA ARG A 210 9.08 -8.17 -19.63
C ARG A 210 8.58 -6.97 -18.83
N ALA A 211 7.63 -7.17 -17.92
CA ALA A 211 7.14 -6.10 -17.05
C ALA A 211 8.26 -5.49 -16.19
N LEU A 212 9.18 -6.31 -15.67
CA LEU A 212 10.34 -5.82 -14.94
C LEU A 212 11.26 -4.95 -15.82
N SER A 213 11.47 -5.33 -17.08
CA SER A 213 12.28 -4.53 -18.03
C SER A 213 11.67 -3.18 -18.37
N GLU A 214 10.36 -3.04 -18.19
CA GLU A 214 9.59 -1.81 -18.41
C GLU A 214 9.38 -1.02 -17.10
N ASP A 215 10.06 -1.38 -16.00
CA ASP A 215 9.88 -0.83 -14.66
C ASP A 215 8.42 -0.89 -14.14
N ASN A 216 7.63 -1.82 -14.66
CA ASN A 216 6.23 -2.00 -14.32
C ASN A 216 6.08 -3.07 -13.22
N ALA A 217 6.41 -2.67 -12.00
CA ALA A 217 6.33 -3.51 -10.82
C ALA A 217 4.93 -4.15 -10.59
N PRO A 218 3.81 -3.42 -10.73
CA PRO A 218 2.47 -4.01 -10.69
C PRO A 218 2.22 -5.03 -11.81
N GLY A 219 2.88 -4.90 -12.96
CA GLY A 219 2.83 -5.88 -14.05
C GLY A 219 3.52 -7.18 -13.67
N VAL A 220 4.67 -7.10 -13.00
CA VAL A 220 5.41 -8.25 -12.45
C VAL A 220 4.52 -9.03 -11.49
N GLU A 221 3.94 -8.36 -10.49
CA GLU A 221 3.11 -9.02 -9.47
C GLU A 221 1.87 -9.68 -10.07
N ARG A 222 1.20 -9.04 -11.03
CA ARG A 222 0.05 -9.64 -11.71
C ARG A 222 0.43 -10.89 -12.48
N ALA A 223 1.60 -10.91 -13.11
CA ALA A 223 2.09 -12.09 -13.82
C ALA A 223 2.44 -13.22 -12.83
N LEU A 224 3.17 -12.90 -11.76
CA LEU A 224 3.51 -13.88 -10.72
C LEU A 224 2.28 -14.43 -9.99
N ALA A 225 1.23 -13.62 -9.79
CA ALA A 225 -0.03 -14.10 -9.22
C ALA A 225 -0.73 -15.12 -10.12
N ARG A 226 -0.61 -15.00 -11.46
CA ARG A 226 -1.12 -16.02 -12.40
C ARG A 226 -0.28 -17.28 -12.37
N VAL A 227 1.05 -17.14 -12.31
CA VAL A 227 1.97 -18.28 -12.09
C VAL A 227 1.57 -19.04 -10.81
N GLU A 228 1.37 -18.32 -9.70
CA GLU A 228 0.93 -18.92 -8.44
C GLU A 228 -0.41 -19.66 -8.59
N ALA A 229 -1.38 -19.06 -9.29
CA ALA A 229 -2.67 -19.68 -9.52
C ALA A 229 -2.54 -20.99 -10.33
N HIS A 230 -1.67 -21.03 -11.34
CA HIS A 230 -1.37 -22.25 -12.09
C HIS A 230 -0.72 -23.32 -11.21
N LEU A 231 0.26 -22.96 -10.38
CA LEU A 231 0.90 -23.90 -9.45
C LEU A 231 -0.10 -24.48 -8.45
N ILE A 232 -1.02 -23.66 -7.92
CA ILE A 232 -2.09 -24.13 -7.03
C ILE A 232 -3.00 -25.13 -7.77
N GLN A 233 -3.41 -24.83 -8.99
CA GLN A 233 -4.27 -25.70 -9.81
C GLN A 233 -3.59 -27.02 -10.14
N MET A 234 -2.29 -27.02 -10.47
CA MET A 234 -1.50 -28.24 -10.66
C MET A 234 -1.43 -29.06 -9.37
N SER A 235 -1.15 -28.43 -8.23
CA SER A 235 -1.05 -29.15 -6.94
C SER A 235 -2.38 -29.71 -6.44
N THR A 236 -3.50 -29.15 -6.88
CA THR A 236 -4.84 -29.59 -6.50
C THR A 236 -5.26 -30.73 -7.44
N GLU A 237 -4.75 -31.93 -7.18
CA GLU A 237 -5.36 -33.13 -7.74
C GLU A 237 -6.80 -33.27 -7.22
N PRO A 238 -7.79 -33.66 -8.06
CA PRO A 238 -9.18 -33.86 -7.64
C PRO A 238 -9.37 -35.02 -6.64
N GLU A 239 -8.30 -35.71 -6.25
CA GLU A 239 -8.25 -36.73 -5.19
C GLU A 239 -8.32 -36.14 -3.77
N SER A 240 -8.36 -34.81 -3.60
CA SER A 240 -8.85 -34.24 -2.34
C SER A 240 -10.33 -34.58 -2.22
N GLY A 241 -10.61 -35.72 -1.56
CA GLY A 241 -11.92 -36.34 -1.51
C GLY A 241 -13.02 -35.29 -1.40
N PHE A 242 -13.91 -35.26 -2.40
CA PHE A 242 -15.13 -34.48 -2.36
C PHE A 242 -15.76 -34.69 -0.98
N ILE A 243 -15.69 -33.68 -0.12
CA ILE A 243 -16.42 -33.67 1.13
C ILE A 243 -17.81 -33.20 0.72
N PRO A 244 -18.80 -34.11 0.57
CA PRO A 244 -20.17 -33.67 0.32
C PRO A 244 -20.55 -32.68 1.42
N ALA A 245 -21.20 -31.59 1.04
CA ALA A 245 -21.88 -30.76 2.02
C ALA A 245 -22.75 -31.70 2.89
N PRO A 246 -22.74 -31.57 4.24
CA PRO A 246 -23.52 -32.43 5.09
C PRO A 246 -24.99 -32.43 4.63
N GLU A 247 -25.51 -33.59 4.24
CA GLU A 247 -26.91 -33.75 3.79
C GLU A 247 -27.92 -33.28 4.86
N ALA A 248 -27.47 -33.17 6.12
CA ALA A 248 -28.26 -32.71 7.26
C ALA A 248 -28.60 -31.21 7.26
N VAL A 249 -28.17 -30.42 6.27
CA VAL A 249 -28.55 -29.00 6.13
C VAL A 249 -29.11 -28.71 4.73
N HIS A 250 -29.94 -29.61 4.21
CA HIS A 250 -30.93 -29.21 3.22
C HIS A 250 -32.07 -28.51 3.94
N SER A 251 -32.03 -27.18 3.93
CA SER A 251 -33.24 -26.37 4.07
C SER A 251 -34.23 -26.83 2.99
N ASP A 252 -35.36 -27.40 3.40
CA ASP A 252 -36.47 -27.75 2.51
C ASP A 252 -37.31 -26.51 2.14
N GLY A 253 -36.84 -25.32 2.51
CA GLY A 253 -37.54 -24.05 2.35
C GLY A 253 -38.57 -23.77 3.45
N SER A 254 -38.72 -24.62 4.47
CA SER A 254 -39.64 -24.39 5.61
C SER A 254 -39.10 -23.38 6.64
N ASP A 255 -37.78 -23.20 6.67
CA ASP A 255 -37.02 -22.23 7.46
C ASP A 255 -36.96 -20.83 6.82
N VAL A 256 -37.44 -20.69 5.58
CA VAL A 256 -37.60 -19.40 4.91
C VAL A 256 -38.87 -18.71 5.43
N PHE A 257 -38.70 -17.79 6.39
CA PHE A 257 -39.79 -16.96 6.87
C PHE A 257 -40.28 -16.02 5.76
N TRP A 258 -41.37 -16.40 5.11
CA TRP A 258 -41.98 -15.61 4.03
C TRP A 258 -42.57 -14.32 4.60
N THR A 259 -41.86 -13.19 4.49
CA THR A 259 -42.39 -11.86 4.82
C THR A 259 -43.27 -11.34 3.69
N GLY A 260 -44.39 -12.01 3.44
CA GLY A 260 -45.42 -11.52 2.53
C GLY A 260 -46.68 -11.13 3.30
N ARG A 261 -46.94 -9.81 3.27
CA ARG A 261 -48.16 -9.09 3.68
C ARG A 261 -49.33 -9.97 4.17
N ARG A 262 -49.45 -10.16 5.49
CA ARG A 262 -50.76 -10.28 6.13
C ARG A 262 -51.14 -8.94 6.75
N GLY A 263 -52.33 -8.49 6.41
CA GLY A 263 -52.93 -7.26 6.90
C GLY A 263 -53.12 -7.25 8.41
N LEU A 264 -53.30 -6.05 8.93
CA LEU A 264 -53.60 -5.77 10.33
C LEU A 264 -54.70 -6.69 10.88
N GLY A 265 -54.42 -7.27 12.04
CA GLY A 265 -55.43 -7.90 12.89
C GLY A 265 -55.19 -9.37 13.13
N ASP A 266 -54.15 -9.72 13.88
CA ASP A 266 -54.35 -10.63 15.02
C ASP A 266 -53.16 -10.58 15.96
N ARG A 267 -53.45 -10.25 17.21
CA ARG A 267 -52.48 -10.17 18.30
C ARG A 267 -52.46 -11.54 18.96
N VAL A 268 -51.60 -12.44 18.49
CA VAL A 268 -51.42 -13.75 19.10
C VAL A 268 -50.45 -13.63 20.28
N GLU A 269 -50.98 -13.86 21.47
CA GLU A 269 -50.23 -13.92 22.73
C GLU A 269 -49.21 -15.07 22.68
N ARG A 270 -47.94 -14.76 22.98
CA ARG A 270 -46.88 -15.76 23.15
C ARG A 270 -46.90 -16.25 24.59
N THR A 271 -47.53 -17.38 24.83
CA THR A 271 -47.21 -18.25 25.98
C THR A 271 -46.24 -19.32 25.51
N LEU A 272 -44.93 -19.05 25.64
CA LEU A 272 -43.92 -20.09 25.56
C LEU A 272 -43.79 -20.72 26.94
N ALA A 273 -44.33 -21.93 27.06
CA ALA A 273 -44.06 -22.83 28.16
C ALA A 273 -42.56 -23.17 28.14
N LEU A 274 -41.88 -22.77 29.22
CA LEU A 274 -40.52 -23.20 29.54
C LEU A 274 -40.57 -24.66 29.99
N GLU A 275 -40.00 -25.56 29.20
CA GLU A 275 -39.48 -26.81 29.75
C GLU A 275 -37.97 -26.64 30.02
N GLU A 276 -37.64 -26.82 31.30
CA GLU A 276 -36.34 -26.96 31.95
C GLU A 276 -35.42 -27.98 31.22
N LYS A 277 -34.08 -27.96 31.19
CA LYS A 277 -32.99 -27.31 31.94
C LYS A 277 -31.71 -27.62 31.14
N GLU A 278 -30.88 -26.63 30.85
CA GLU A 278 -29.42 -26.80 30.85
C GLU A 278 -28.81 -25.49 31.38
N THR A 279 -28.42 -25.52 32.66
CA THR A 279 -27.83 -24.38 33.35
C THR A 279 -26.35 -24.33 32.98
N VAL A 280 -26.01 -23.49 32.01
CA VAL A 280 -24.60 -23.20 31.69
C VAL A 280 -24.05 -22.29 32.79
N PRO A 281 -22.96 -22.65 33.50
CA PRO A 281 -22.44 -21.81 34.57
C PRO A 281 -21.75 -20.58 33.97
N PHE A 282 -22.22 -19.40 34.34
CA PHE A 282 -21.63 -18.13 33.96
C PHE A 282 -20.48 -17.81 34.94
N VAL A 283 -19.24 -17.74 34.45
CA VAL A 283 -18.08 -17.29 35.23
C VAL A 283 -17.88 -15.80 34.96
N ASP A 284 -18.13 -14.97 35.96
CA ASP A 284 -17.88 -13.53 35.94
C ASP A 284 -16.42 -13.24 36.34
N LEU A 285 -15.64 -12.69 35.41
CA LEU A 285 -14.23 -12.34 35.59
C LEU A 285 -14.02 -10.86 35.96
N SER A 286 -15.07 -10.13 36.36
CA SER A 286 -14.97 -8.69 36.67
C SER A 286 -14.94 -8.34 38.17
N GLY A 287 -14.80 -9.32 39.05
CA GLY A 287 -14.64 -9.11 40.49
C GLY A 287 -13.20 -8.81 40.91
N SER A 288 -12.88 -7.55 41.16
CA SER A 288 -11.67 -7.13 41.88
C SER A 288 -11.61 -7.74 43.28
N SER A 289 -10.58 -8.53 43.59
CA SER A 289 -10.25 -8.96 44.95
C SER A 289 -8.97 -8.28 45.41
N THR A 290 -9.13 -7.31 46.30
CA THR A 290 -8.06 -6.77 47.15
C THR A 290 -8.20 -7.43 48.52
N ASN A 291 -7.09 -8.04 48.99
CA ASN A 291 -6.70 -8.32 50.40
C ASN A 291 -7.59 -9.29 51.23
N GLN A 292 -7.12 -10.09 52.19
CA GLN A 292 -5.83 -10.41 52.83
C GLN A 292 -6.08 -11.60 53.80
N GLU A 293 -5.05 -11.98 54.57
CA GLU A 293 -4.99 -12.89 55.75
C GLU A 293 -4.38 -14.27 55.42
N GLU A 294 -3.09 -14.54 55.69
CA GLU A 294 -2.39 -14.69 57.00
C GLU A 294 -3.08 -15.71 57.93
N GLU A 295 -2.69 -16.98 57.80
CA GLU A 295 -1.92 -17.77 58.79
C GLU A 295 -1.51 -19.14 58.21
#